data_AF-A0A956Y8P3-F1
#
_entry.id   AF-A0A956Y8P3-F1
#
_cell.length_a   1.000
_cell.length_b   1.000
_cell.length_c   1.000
_cell.angle_alpha   90.00
_cell.angle_beta   90.00
_cell.angle_gamma   90.00
#
_symmetry.space_group_name_H-M   'P 1'
#
loop_
_entity.id
_entity.type
_entity.pdbx_description
1 polymer ?
#
loop_
_entity_poly.entity_id
_entity_poly.type
_entity_poly.pdbx_seq_one_letter_code
_entity_poly.pdbx_strand_id
1 'polypeptide(L)' 'MKHSNGKQTITQTDVAELAGVSRSIVSYVINNGPRQVAPETRERVLEAIKQLEYRPNKNAQRLS' A
#
# COMPACT_ATOMS: atom_id res chain seq x y z
N MET A 1 -1.26 16.08 8.70
CA MET A 1 -0.56 14.86 9.15
C MET A 1 0.94 15.03 8.98
N LYS A 2 1.75 14.51 9.91
CA LYS A 2 3.21 14.73 9.99
C LYS A 2 3.96 13.68 9.16
N HIS A 3 4.64 14.08 8.10
CA HIS A 3 5.74 13.31 7.52
C HIS A 3 6.99 14.20 7.43
N SER A 4 7.68 14.29 8.58
CA SER A 4 8.97 14.95 8.71
C SER A 4 10.09 14.05 8.21
N ASN A 5 10.93 14.62 7.34
CA ASN A 5 12.35 14.33 7.12
C ASN A 5 12.77 13.09 6.31
N GLY A 6 13.44 13.35 5.17
CA GLY A 6 14.34 12.41 4.49
C GLY A 6 13.71 11.51 3.41
N LYS A 7 13.58 12.03 2.17
CA LYS A 7 13.17 11.30 0.96
C LYS A 7 11.75 10.69 1.07
N GLN A 8 10.75 11.50 0.73
CA GLN A 8 9.32 11.15 0.71
C GLN A 8 9.09 9.90 -0.17
N THR A 9 9.06 8.72 0.46
CA THR A 9 8.65 7.48 -0.20
C THR A 9 7.17 7.28 0.07
N ILE A 10 6.40 7.09 -1.00
CA ILE A 10 4.98 6.74 -0.89
C ILE A 10 4.88 5.47 -0.04
N THR A 11 4.04 5.53 0.98
CA THR A 11 3.84 4.45 1.94
C THR A 11 2.53 3.70 1.66
N GLN A 12 2.35 2.53 2.29
CA GLN A 12 1.08 1.81 2.24
C GLN A 12 -0.08 2.61 2.87
N THR A 13 0.23 3.56 3.76
CA THR A 13 -0.78 4.43 4.38
C THR A 13 -1.36 5.38 3.32
N ASP A 14 -0.52 5.99 2.50
CA ASP A 14 -0.95 6.90 1.43
C ASP A 14 -1.84 6.16 0.41
N VAL A 15 -1.46 4.92 0.06
CA VAL A 15 -2.28 4.04 -0.79
C VAL A 15 -3.62 3.72 -0.14
N ALA A 16 -3.64 3.48 1.17
CA ALA A 16 -4.86 3.15 1.90
C ALA A 16 -5.83 4.34 1.97
N GLU A 17 -5.30 5.54 2.22
CA GLU A 17 -6.06 6.79 2.23
C GLU A 17 -6.66 7.07 0.85
N LEU A 18 -5.88 6.93 -0.22
CA LEU A 18 -6.35 7.15 -1.59
C LEU A 18 -7.41 6.12 -2.02
N ALA A 19 -7.23 4.85 -1.68
CA ALA A 19 -8.20 3.79 -1.98
C ALA A 19 -9.43 3.80 -1.07
N GLY A 20 -9.43 4.59 0.02
CA GLY A 20 -10.52 4.62 1.00
C GLY A 20 -10.65 3.31 1.79
N VAL A 21 -9.52 2.70 2.15
CA VAL A 21 -9.45 1.43 2.88
C VAL A 21 -8.50 1.51 4.06
N SER A 22 -8.49 0.47 4.91
CA SER A 22 -7.46 0.33 5.95
C SER A 22 -6.12 -0.11 5.37
N ARG A 23 -5.01 0.33 5.97
CA ARG A 23 -3.65 -0.16 5.67
C ARG A 23 -3.55 -1.69 5.70
N SER A 24 -4.31 -2.36 6.58
CA SER A 24 -4.33 -3.84 6.64
C SER A 24 -4.86 -4.46 5.34
N ILE A 25 -5.87 -3.84 4.71
CA ILE A 25 -6.41 -4.29 3.43
C ILE A 25 -5.37 -4.14 2.32
N VAL A 26 -4.66 -3.01 2.27
CA VAL A 26 -3.55 -2.80 1.33
C VAL A 26 -2.47 -3.86 1.51
N SER A 27 -2.10 -4.16 2.75
CA SER A 27 -1.15 -5.25 3.06
C SER A 27 -1.67 -6.61 2.58
N TYR A 28 -2.95 -6.92 2.76
CA TYR A 28 -3.52 -8.18 2.27
C TYR A 28 -3.56 -8.28 0.74
N VAL A 29 -3.83 -7.17 0.05
CA VAL A 29 -3.80 -7.12 -1.42
C VAL A 29 -2.39 -7.31 -1.96
N ILE A 30 -1.38 -6.70 -1.33
CA ILE A 30 0.02 -6.78 -1.77
C ILE A 30 0.67 -8.13 -1.39
N ASN A 31 0.46 -8.60 -0.16
CA ASN A 31 1.11 -9.78 0.39
C ASN A 31 0.27 -11.06 0.29
N ASN A 32 -0.88 -11.02 -0.41
CA ASN A 32 -1.86 -12.11 -0.44
C ASN A 32 -2.19 -12.64 0.97
N GLY A 33 -2.64 -11.73 1.84
CA GLY A 33 -2.95 -12.04 3.23
C GLY A 33 -4.09 -13.07 3.38
N PRO A 34 -4.30 -13.58 4.61
CA PRO A 34 -5.25 -14.67 4.87
C PRO A 34 -6.72 -14.29 4.66
N ARG A 35 -7.03 -12.99 4.60
CA ARG A 35 -8.38 -12.48 4.38
C ARG A 35 -8.61 -12.20 2.90
N GLN A 36 -9.63 -12.83 2.31
CA GLN A 36 -10.10 -12.45 0.98
C GLN A 36 -10.61 -11.01 1.00
N VAL A 37 -10.05 -10.19 0.11
CA VAL A 37 -10.49 -8.82 -0.14
C VAL A 37 -11.44 -8.86 -1.33
N ALA A 38 -12.57 -8.15 -1.24
CA ALA A 38 -13.53 -8.07 -2.33
C ALA A 38 -12.85 -7.56 -3.61
N PRO A 39 -13.21 -8.09 -4.79
CA PRO A 39 -12.57 -7.72 -6.06
C PRO A 39 -12.62 -6.20 -6.32
N GLU A 40 -13.75 -5.55 -6.04
CA GLU A 40 -13.90 -4.09 -6.14
C GLU A 40 -12.91 -3.33 -5.23
N THR A 41 -12.69 -3.82 -4.01
CA THR A 41 -11.75 -3.20 -3.07
C THR A 41 -10.30 -3.42 -3.52
N ARG A 42 -10.02 -4.60 -4.10
CA ARG A 42 -8.72 -4.91 -4.69
C ARG A 42 -8.42 -3.97 -5.87
N GLU A 43 -9.38 -3.74 -6.74
CA GLU A 43 -9.25 -2.81 -7.87
C GLU A 43 -8.94 -1.39 -7.40
N ARG A 44 -9.69 -0.84 -6.43
CA ARG A 44 -9.40 0.49 -5.87
C ARG A 44 -7.98 0.60 -5.31
N VAL A 45 -7.51 -0.44 -4.61
CA VAL A 45 -6.12 -0.48 -4.11
C VAL A 45 -5.11 -0.52 -5.25
N LEU A 46 -5.35 -1.32 -6.30
CA LEU A 46 -4.46 -1.40 -7.46
C LEU A 46 -4.42 -0.07 -8.23
N GLU A 47 -5.55 0.61 -8.37
CA GLU A 47 -5.61 1.95 -8.96
C GLU A 47 -4.85 2.96 -8.11
N ALA A 48 -5.03 2.97 -6.79
CA ALA A 48 -4.29 3.84 -5.89
C ALA A 48 -2.77 3.59 -5.94
N ILE A 49 -2.35 2.32 -6.01
CA ILE A 49 -0.95 1.92 -6.20
C ILE A 49 -0.41 2.50 -7.51
N LYS A 50 -1.17 2.41 -8.60
CA LYS A 50 -0.79 2.93 -9.92
C LYS A 50 -0.71 4.46 -9.92
N GLN A 51 -1.68 5.14 -9.32
CA GLN A 51 -1.74 6.60 -9.23
C GLN A 51 -0.59 7.18 -8.41
N LEU A 52 -0.24 6.54 -7.29
CA LEU A 52 0.84 6.99 -6.42
C LEU A 52 2.22 6.46 -6.86
N GLU A 53 2.30 5.74 -7.97
CA GLU A 53 3.50 5.01 -8.38
C GLU A 53 4.13 4.19 -7.23
N TYR A 54 3.28 3.64 -6.35
CA TYR A 54 3.72 2.88 -5.20
C TYR A 54 4.38 1.58 -5.69
N ARG A 55 5.69 1.56 -5.65
CA ARG A 55 6.46 0.35 -5.97
C ARG A 55 6.77 -0.35 -4.65
N PRO A 56 6.11 -1.49 -4.33
CA PRO A 56 6.50 -2.27 -3.17
C PRO A 56 7.96 -2.65 -3.36
N ASN A 57 8.82 -2.08 -2.52
CA ASN A 57 10.25 -2.25 -2.64
C ASN A 57 10.57 -3.69 -2.21
N LYS A 58 10.53 -4.64 -3.14
CA LYS A 58 10.83 -6.07 -2.91
C LYS A 58 12.25 -6.28 -2.35
N ASN A 59 13.10 -5.26 -2.39
CA ASN A 59 14.44 -5.23 -1.83
C ASN A 59 14.53 -4.76 -0.37
N ALA A 60 13.43 -4.34 0.26
CA ALA A 60 13.44 -3.94 1.68
C ALA A 60 13.45 -5.14 2.65
N GLN A 61 13.49 -6.38 2.13
CA GLN A 61 13.66 -7.60 2.91
C GLN A 61 15.08 -8.13 2.70
N ARG A 62 16.07 -7.46 3.30
CA ARG A 62 17.37 -8.00 3.75
C ARG A 62 18.23 -6.86 4.30
N LEU A 63 18.03 -6.52 5.57
CA LEU A 63 19.15 -6.30 6.48
C LEU A 63 18.64 -6.52 7.91
N SER A 64 18.93 -7.71 8.45
CA SER A 64 19.03 -7.96 9.88
C SER A 64 20.31 -7.34 10.41
#